data_AF-A0A4P6FTZ9-F1
#
_entry.id   AF-A0A4P6FTZ9-F1
#
_cell.length_a   1.000
_cell.length_b   1.000
_cell.length_c   1.000
_cell.angle_alpha   90.00
_cell.angle_beta   90.00
_cell.angle_gamma   90.00
#
_symmetry.space_group_name_H-M   'P 1'
#
loop_
_entity.id
_entity.type
_entity.pdbx_description
1 polymer ?
#
loop_
_entity_poly.entity_id
_entity_poly.type
_entity_poly.pdbx_seq_one_letter_code
_entity_poly.pdbx_strand_id
1 'polypeptide(L)'
;MKHLYPFVAAALAMSSIGYGAPPAPAAKVGLDGLTDFESAEACIFTPQSSALFEAIGSYEPDQPQSILLPDGTTVKPQASRTKPDDRTTVITKTLAAPAGTIWNGLRLTAVQTRSIELEEADGSWYRELIFADTPAQVQSALQSKLNAAIPIAREYRALPEDQHPCGGAIQIDGVAGGSKISCSWGC
;
A
#
# COMPACT_ATOMS: atom_id res chain seq x y z
N MET A 1 -63.09 -36.56 -48.36
CA MET A 1 -61.72 -36.10 -48.73
C MET A 1 -60.94 -35.91 -47.44
N LYS A 2 -59.89 -36.71 -47.25
CA LYS A 2 -59.02 -36.76 -46.05
C LYS A 2 -57.85 -35.79 -46.25
N HIS A 3 -57.62 -34.87 -45.33
CA HIS A 3 -56.34 -34.17 -45.19
C HIS A 3 -55.85 -34.33 -43.75
N LEU A 4 -54.78 -35.12 -43.60
CA LEU A 4 -54.00 -35.29 -42.37
C LEU A 4 -52.71 -34.48 -42.54
N TYR A 5 -52.46 -33.53 -41.64
CA TYR A 5 -51.18 -32.84 -41.50
C TYR A 5 -50.40 -33.48 -40.32
N PRO A 6 -49.09 -33.77 -40.45
CA PRO A 6 -48.28 -34.22 -39.33
C PRO A 6 -47.73 -33.01 -38.56
N PHE A 7 -47.93 -33.02 -37.24
CA PHE A 7 -47.25 -32.13 -36.30
C PHE A 7 -45.81 -32.63 -36.09
N VAL A 8 -44.83 -31.79 -36.40
CA VAL A 8 -43.41 -32.01 -36.07
C VAL A 8 -43.16 -31.38 -34.70
N ALA A 9 -42.89 -32.20 -33.69
CA ALA A 9 -42.46 -31.73 -32.37
C ALA A 9 -40.94 -31.48 -32.40
N ALA A 10 -40.54 -30.20 -32.31
CA ALA A 10 -39.15 -29.81 -32.15
C ALA A 10 -38.75 -29.93 -30.67
N ALA A 11 -37.83 -30.84 -30.35
CA ALA A 11 -37.22 -30.94 -29.03
C ALA A 11 -36.17 -29.83 -28.86
N LEU A 12 -36.46 -28.87 -27.97
CA LEU A 12 -35.50 -27.88 -27.50
C LEU A 12 -34.52 -28.54 -26.52
N ALA A 13 -33.28 -28.75 -26.96
CA ALA A 13 -32.19 -29.12 -26.08
C ALA A 13 -31.80 -27.91 -25.21
N MET A 14 -32.12 -27.98 -23.91
CA MET A 14 -31.65 -27.02 -22.92
C MET A 14 -30.18 -27.32 -22.58
N SER A 15 -29.27 -26.52 -23.12
CA SER A 15 -27.87 -26.50 -22.70
C SER A 15 -27.77 -25.91 -21.29
N SER A 16 -27.31 -26.72 -20.34
CA SER A 16 -26.97 -26.28 -18.99
C SER A 16 -25.78 -25.31 -19.04
N ILE A 17 -26.01 -24.06 -18.63
CA ILE A 17 -24.94 -23.10 -18.36
C ILE A 17 -24.22 -23.58 -17.09
N GLY A 18 -23.04 -24.16 -17.26
CA GLY A 18 -22.17 -24.52 -16.16
C GLY A 18 -21.73 -23.26 -15.44
N TYR A 19 -22.21 -23.05 -14.22
CA TYR A 19 -21.64 -22.08 -13.29
C TYR A 19 -20.24 -22.57 -12.93
N GLY A 20 -19.23 -22.02 -13.60
CA GLY A 20 -17.83 -22.21 -13.23
C GLY A 20 -17.65 -21.79 -11.77
N ALA A 21 -17.01 -22.65 -10.98
CA ALA A 21 -16.66 -22.33 -9.60
C ALA A 21 -15.92 -20.97 -9.59
N PRO A 22 -16.23 -20.07 -8.63
CA PRO A 22 -15.51 -18.81 -8.52
C PRO A 22 -14.01 -19.09 -8.43
N PRO A 23 -13.17 -18.28 -9.08
CA PRO A 23 -11.73 -18.45 -9.03
C PRO A 23 -11.28 -18.49 -7.56
N ALA A 24 -10.41 -19.44 -7.24
CA ALA A 24 -9.84 -19.55 -5.90
C ALA A 24 -9.24 -18.19 -5.50
N PRO A 25 -9.43 -17.73 -4.25
CA PRO A 25 -8.83 -16.49 -3.79
C PRO A 25 -7.31 -16.57 -4.01
N ALA A 26 -6.73 -15.49 -4.53
CA ALA A 26 -5.29 -15.40 -4.72
C ALA A 26 -4.57 -15.75 -3.40
N ALA A 27 -3.49 -16.53 -3.51
CA ALA A 27 -2.68 -16.88 -2.34
C ALA A 27 -2.29 -15.59 -1.60
N LYS A 28 -2.40 -15.62 -0.27
CA LYS A 28 -1.99 -14.48 0.56
C LYS A 28 -0.50 -14.28 0.40
N VAL A 29 -0.13 -13.18 -0.23
CA VAL A 29 1.25 -12.72 -0.29
C VAL A 29 1.50 -11.83 0.93
N GLY A 30 2.36 -12.30 1.83
CA GLY A 30 2.67 -11.58 3.06
C GLY A 30 3.73 -10.49 2.81
N LEU A 31 3.35 -9.23 2.99
CA LEU A 31 4.33 -8.12 3.13
C LEU A 31 4.76 -7.92 4.59
N ASP A 32 4.26 -8.76 5.49
CA ASP A 32 4.30 -8.51 6.92
C ASP A 32 5.75 -8.36 7.41
N GLY A 33 6.64 -9.27 7.02
CA GLY A 33 8.07 -9.18 7.34
C GLY A 33 8.88 -8.16 6.52
N LEU A 34 8.31 -7.61 5.44
CA LEU A 34 8.95 -6.57 4.61
C LEU A 34 8.53 -5.15 5.00
N THR A 35 7.68 -4.99 5.99
CA THR A 35 7.16 -3.67 6.40
C THR A 35 7.33 -3.43 7.90
N ASP A 36 8.08 -4.30 8.57
CA ASP A 36 8.38 -4.20 9.99
C ASP A 36 9.35 -3.06 10.33
N PHE A 37 9.19 -2.55 11.55
CA PHE A 37 10.07 -1.58 12.16
C PHE A 37 11.11 -2.27 13.03
N GLU A 38 12.34 -1.77 13.00
CA GLU A 38 13.33 -2.01 14.05
C GLU A 38 13.03 -1.13 15.28
N SER A 39 12.57 0.11 15.05
CA SER A 39 12.07 1.01 16.09
C SER A 39 10.95 1.87 15.51
N ALA A 40 9.71 1.54 15.85
CA ALA A 40 8.55 2.30 15.36
C ALA A 40 8.58 3.75 15.87
N GLU A 41 9.03 3.99 17.11
CA GLU A 41 9.05 5.35 17.68
C GLU A 41 10.06 6.30 17.03
N ALA A 42 11.17 5.75 16.51
CA ALA A 42 12.20 6.51 15.81
C ALA A 42 12.06 6.41 14.28
N CYS A 43 10.99 5.79 13.79
CA CYS A 43 10.83 5.40 12.40
C CYS A 43 12.07 4.72 11.77
N ILE A 44 12.61 3.74 12.50
CA ILE A 44 13.69 2.89 11.98
C ILE A 44 13.03 1.63 11.42
N PHE A 45 13.24 1.40 10.14
CA PHE A 45 12.78 0.22 9.42
C PHE A 45 13.84 -0.87 9.45
N THR A 46 13.42 -2.14 9.44
CA THR A 46 14.36 -3.24 9.24
C THR A 46 15.09 -3.10 7.89
N PRO A 47 16.25 -3.76 7.70
CA PRO A 47 16.96 -3.72 6.41
C PRO A 47 16.08 -4.16 5.22
N GLN A 48 15.24 -5.16 5.44
CA GLN A 48 14.30 -5.67 4.42
C GLN A 48 13.25 -4.62 4.06
N SER A 49 12.68 -3.96 5.06
CA SER A 49 11.72 -2.87 4.86
C SER A 49 12.36 -1.67 4.15
N SER A 50 13.59 -1.31 4.51
CA SER A 50 14.33 -0.24 3.84
C SER A 50 14.57 -0.57 2.37
N ALA A 51 14.99 -1.80 2.06
CA ALA A 51 15.17 -2.27 0.68
C ALA A 51 13.87 -2.22 -0.14
N LEU A 52 12.72 -2.56 0.49
CA LEU A 52 11.42 -2.44 -0.16
C LEU A 52 11.10 -0.97 -0.50
N PHE A 53 11.25 -0.06 0.46
CA PHE A 53 11.00 1.37 0.22
C PHE A 53 11.96 1.97 -0.81
N GLU A 54 13.22 1.55 -0.84
CA GLU A 54 14.19 1.96 -1.85
C GLU A 54 13.83 1.44 -3.25
N ALA A 55 13.39 0.19 -3.35
CA ALA A 55 12.91 -0.38 -4.61
C ALA A 55 11.68 0.37 -5.14
N ILE A 56 10.73 0.72 -4.27
CA ILE A 56 9.57 1.54 -4.62
C ILE A 56 10.01 2.97 -4.99
N GLY A 57 10.89 3.57 -4.20
CA GLY A 57 11.42 4.93 -4.40
C GLY A 57 12.20 5.08 -5.70
N SER A 58 12.88 4.03 -6.16
CA SER A 58 13.65 3.99 -7.40
C SER A 58 12.82 3.63 -8.64
N TYR A 59 11.54 3.28 -8.47
CA TYR A 59 10.67 2.85 -9.56
C TYR A 59 10.40 3.98 -10.55
N GLU A 60 10.69 3.77 -11.84
CA GLU A 60 10.33 4.71 -12.91
C GLU A 60 9.30 4.08 -13.89
N PRO A 61 8.19 4.77 -14.22
CA PRO A 61 7.11 4.19 -15.04
C PRO A 61 7.51 3.72 -16.44
N ASP A 62 8.51 4.39 -17.02
CA ASP A 62 9.08 4.12 -18.34
C ASP A 62 10.08 2.95 -18.32
N GLN A 63 10.46 2.46 -17.15
CA GLN A 63 11.34 1.30 -17.00
C GLN A 63 10.54 0.02 -16.69
N PRO A 64 10.94 -1.14 -17.25
CA PRO A 64 10.32 -2.43 -16.95
C PRO A 64 10.80 -2.95 -15.58
N GLN A 65 10.53 -2.20 -14.52
CA GLN A 65 10.87 -2.57 -13.16
C GLN A 65 9.67 -3.21 -12.47
N SER A 66 9.93 -4.33 -11.81
CA SER A 66 8.98 -4.98 -10.91
C SER A 66 9.70 -5.37 -9.63
N ILE A 67 8.96 -5.46 -8.54
CA ILE A 67 9.48 -5.85 -7.23
C ILE A 67 9.13 -7.32 -7.00
N LEU A 68 10.15 -8.12 -6.71
CA LEU A 68 9.99 -9.51 -6.30
C LEU A 68 9.68 -9.56 -4.79
N LEU A 69 8.51 -10.07 -4.45
CA LEU A 69 8.08 -10.29 -3.07
C LEU A 69 8.66 -11.63 -2.55
N PRO A 70 8.69 -11.85 -1.21
CA PRO A 70 9.39 -12.99 -0.61
C PRO A 70 8.78 -14.35 -1.00
N ASP A 71 7.51 -14.35 -1.39
CA ASP A 71 6.79 -15.51 -1.88
C ASP A 71 7.05 -15.81 -3.38
N GLY A 72 7.90 -15.01 -4.03
CA GLY A 72 8.21 -15.12 -5.45
C GLY A 72 7.25 -14.33 -6.35
N THR A 73 6.23 -13.66 -5.80
CA THR A 73 5.29 -12.86 -6.60
C THR A 73 5.98 -11.61 -7.11
N THR A 74 5.81 -11.31 -8.40
CA THR A 74 6.30 -10.07 -9.00
C THR A 74 5.20 -9.04 -9.06
N VAL A 75 5.40 -7.87 -8.45
CA VAL A 75 4.40 -6.79 -8.41
C VAL A 75 5.00 -5.52 -9.00
N LYS A 76 4.21 -4.81 -9.80
CA LYS A 76 4.60 -3.54 -10.43
C LYS A 76 4.08 -2.37 -9.59
N PRO A 77 4.96 -1.48 -9.09
CA PRO A 77 4.52 -0.25 -8.45
C PRO A 77 3.80 0.66 -9.46
N GLN A 78 3.05 1.62 -8.92
CA GLN A 78 2.45 2.72 -9.68
C GLN A 78 3.15 4.01 -9.27
N ALA A 79 3.32 4.95 -10.19
CA ALA A 79 3.79 6.28 -9.86
C ALA A 79 2.83 7.34 -10.39
N SER A 80 2.71 8.42 -9.65
CA SER A 80 2.03 9.64 -10.07
C SER A 80 2.92 10.85 -9.76
N ARG A 81 2.85 11.85 -10.63
CA ARG A 81 3.54 13.12 -10.47
C ARG A 81 2.50 14.22 -10.57
N THR A 82 2.47 15.11 -9.58
CA THR A 82 1.56 16.25 -9.55
C THR A 82 2.33 17.53 -9.29
N LYS A 83 1.85 18.63 -9.87
CA LYS A 83 2.37 19.98 -9.64
C LYS A 83 1.26 20.81 -8.99
N PRO A 84 1.20 20.90 -7.66
CA PRO A 84 0.19 21.71 -6.99
C PRO A 84 0.37 23.21 -7.29
N ASP A 85 1.59 23.64 -7.58
CA ASP A 85 1.94 24.99 -8.05
C ASP A 85 3.19 24.92 -8.97
N ASP A 86 3.68 26.07 -9.43
CA ASP A 86 4.81 26.16 -10.36
C ASP A 86 6.16 25.76 -9.76
N ARG A 87 6.28 25.78 -8.43
CA ARG A 87 7.54 25.58 -7.68
C ARG A 87 7.63 24.24 -6.96
N THR A 88 6.49 23.56 -6.84
CA THR A 88 6.36 22.32 -6.09
C THR A 88 6.06 21.16 -7.02
N THR A 89 6.84 20.08 -6.92
CA THR A 89 6.53 18.80 -7.57
C THR A 89 6.34 17.73 -6.49
N VAL A 90 5.21 17.04 -6.53
CA VAL A 90 4.94 15.90 -5.65
C VAL A 90 4.97 14.63 -6.47
N ILE A 91 5.90 13.72 -6.12
CA ILE A 91 5.99 12.40 -6.73
C ILE A 91 5.52 11.39 -5.70
N THR A 92 4.55 10.57 -6.06
CA THR A 92 4.04 9.49 -5.22
C THR A 92 4.23 8.17 -5.93
N LYS A 93 4.90 7.21 -5.29
CA LYS A 93 5.10 5.86 -5.79
C LYS A 93 4.46 4.87 -4.82
N THR A 94 3.59 4.01 -5.33
CA THR A 94 2.74 3.14 -4.52
C THR A 94 2.86 1.70 -4.98
N LEU A 95 3.12 0.80 -4.06
CA LEU A 95 3.00 -0.64 -4.23
C LEU A 95 1.72 -1.10 -3.53
N ALA A 96 0.71 -1.49 -4.31
CA ALA A 96 -0.50 -2.05 -3.75
C ALA A 96 -0.17 -3.37 -3.03
N ALA A 97 -0.66 -3.51 -1.79
CA ALA A 97 -0.55 -4.76 -1.08
C ALA A 97 -1.52 -5.79 -1.70
N PRO A 98 -1.10 -7.06 -1.82
CA PRO A 98 -1.99 -8.12 -2.26
C PRO A 98 -3.25 -8.23 -1.38
N ALA A 99 -4.35 -8.69 -1.96
CA ALA A 99 -5.63 -8.69 -1.26
C ALA A 99 -5.56 -9.56 0.02
N GLY A 100 -5.89 -8.96 1.16
CA GLY A 100 -5.91 -9.64 2.45
C GLY A 100 -4.54 -9.79 3.14
N THR A 101 -3.53 -9.00 2.75
CA THR A 101 -2.28 -8.84 3.51
C THR A 101 -2.57 -8.26 4.91
N ILE A 102 -1.94 -8.83 5.96
CA ILE A 102 -2.21 -8.49 7.36
C ILE A 102 -0.92 -8.16 8.12
N TRP A 103 -0.61 -6.88 8.27
CA TRP A 103 0.55 -6.45 9.03
C TRP A 103 0.19 -6.22 10.50
N ASN A 104 0.80 -6.97 11.43
CA ASN A 104 0.54 -6.86 12.87
C ASN A 104 -0.95 -6.92 13.28
N GLY A 105 -1.76 -7.66 12.51
CA GLY A 105 -3.21 -7.76 12.72
C GLY A 105 -4.04 -6.66 12.04
N LEU A 106 -3.41 -5.72 11.34
CA LEU A 106 -4.01 -4.65 10.56
C LEU A 106 -4.05 -5.03 9.07
N ARG A 107 -5.08 -4.61 8.35
CA ARG A 107 -5.22 -4.79 6.89
C ARG A 107 -4.37 -3.77 6.15
N LEU A 108 -3.17 -4.19 5.74
CA LEU A 108 -2.30 -3.39 4.89
C LEU A 108 -2.87 -3.35 3.47
N THR A 109 -3.03 -2.15 2.91
CA THR A 109 -3.57 -1.94 1.57
C THR A 109 -2.52 -1.45 0.59
N ALA A 110 -1.51 -0.72 1.06
CA ALA A 110 -0.39 -0.29 0.22
C ALA A 110 0.84 0.09 1.04
N VAL A 111 1.98 0.05 0.37
CA VAL A 111 3.24 0.65 0.79
C VAL A 111 3.56 1.78 -0.19
N GLN A 112 3.94 2.95 0.32
CA GLN A 112 4.08 4.15 -0.49
C GLN A 112 5.35 4.92 -0.12
N THR A 113 5.98 5.50 -1.14
CA THR A 113 6.93 6.60 -0.97
C THR A 113 6.37 7.87 -1.59
N ARG A 114 6.73 9.02 -1.00
CA ARG A 114 6.35 10.31 -1.53
C ARG A 114 7.53 11.28 -1.41
N SER A 115 7.82 12.02 -2.47
CA SER A 115 8.71 13.18 -2.41
C SER A 115 7.92 14.46 -2.65
N ILE A 116 8.36 15.53 -2.00
CA ILE A 116 7.98 16.91 -2.28
C ILE A 116 9.27 17.62 -2.65
N GLU A 117 9.41 17.92 -3.94
CA GLU A 117 10.53 18.67 -4.51
C GLU A 117 10.14 20.14 -4.60
N LEU A 118 10.99 21.02 -4.08
CA LEU A 118 10.81 22.47 -4.11
C LEU A 118 11.94 23.09 -4.94
N GLU A 119 11.62 24.11 -5.75
CA GLU A 119 12.59 24.72 -6.68
C GLU A 119 13.81 25.38 -5.97
N GLU A 120 13.59 25.98 -4.79
CA GLU A 120 14.60 26.78 -4.07
C GLU A 120 14.94 26.25 -2.68
N ALA A 121 14.48 25.04 -2.34
CA ALA A 121 14.66 24.46 -1.01
C ALA A 121 14.94 22.96 -1.11
N ASP A 122 15.52 22.42 -0.04
CA ASP A 122 15.60 20.99 0.14
C ASP A 122 14.17 20.41 0.24
N GLY A 123 14.01 19.21 -0.30
CA GLY A 123 12.73 18.54 -0.42
C GLY A 123 12.36 17.76 0.83
N SER A 124 11.10 17.36 0.93
CA SER A 124 10.65 16.40 1.94
C SER A 124 10.46 15.02 1.33
N TRP A 125 10.87 13.98 2.05
CA TRP A 125 10.63 12.58 1.69
C TRP A 125 9.76 11.89 2.74
N TYR A 126 8.90 10.98 2.28
CA TYR A 126 7.99 10.21 3.12
C TYR A 126 8.08 8.73 2.78
N ARG A 127 8.04 7.89 3.82
CA ARG A 127 7.79 6.45 3.75
C ARG A 127 6.49 6.16 4.48
N GLU A 128 5.56 5.50 3.81
CA GLU A 128 4.18 5.38 4.29
C GLU A 128 3.69 3.94 4.20
N LEU A 129 3.03 3.47 5.26
CA LEU A 129 2.26 2.24 5.29
C LEU A 129 0.79 2.62 5.36
N ILE A 130 -0.03 2.11 4.43
CA ILE A 130 -1.44 2.47 4.30
C ILE A 130 -2.30 1.27 4.70
N PHE A 131 -3.29 1.53 5.54
CA PHE A 131 -4.16 0.53 6.14
C PHE A 131 -5.63 0.82 5.83
N ALA A 132 -6.43 -0.23 5.73
CA ALA A 132 -7.90 -0.12 5.70
C ALA A 132 -8.50 0.11 7.10
N ASP A 133 -7.69 0.02 8.15
CA ASP A 133 -8.12 0.24 9.53
C ASP A 133 -8.09 1.73 9.90
N THR A 134 -8.85 2.10 10.92
CA THR A 134 -8.92 3.47 11.41
C THR A 134 -7.64 3.89 12.15
N PRO A 135 -7.35 5.19 12.27
CA PRO A 135 -6.18 5.67 13.02
C PRO A 135 -6.10 5.11 14.45
N ALA A 136 -7.23 5.02 15.15
CA ALA A 136 -7.28 4.49 16.53
C ALA A 136 -6.94 2.99 16.60
N GLN A 137 -7.38 2.20 15.62
CA GLN A 137 -7.04 0.78 15.54
C GLN A 137 -5.54 0.59 15.26
N VAL A 138 -4.98 1.38 14.33
CA VAL A 138 -3.55 1.35 14.03
C VAL A 138 -2.72 1.74 15.24
N GLN A 139 -3.08 2.83 15.92
CA GLN A 139 -2.41 3.26 17.15
C GLN A 139 -2.45 2.17 18.23
N SER A 140 -3.62 1.55 18.46
CA SER A 140 -3.76 0.46 19.43
C SER A 140 -2.92 -0.77 19.07
N ALA A 141 -2.81 -1.10 17.78
CA ALA A 141 -1.98 -2.21 17.33
C ALA A 141 -0.49 -1.92 17.55
N LEU A 142 -0.02 -0.71 17.20
CA LEU A 142 1.35 -0.27 17.44
C LEU A 142 1.71 -0.29 18.94
N GLN A 143 0.83 0.21 19.79
CA GLN A 143 1.04 0.20 21.24
C GLN A 143 1.08 -1.23 21.81
N SER A 144 0.18 -2.11 21.36
CA SER A 144 0.07 -3.46 21.92
C SER A 144 1.09 -4.46 21.37
N LYS A 145 1.55 -4.28 20.12
CA LYS A 145 2.47 -5.21 19.44
C LYS A 145 3.91 -4.75 19.44
N LEU A 146 4.14 -3.45 19.31
CA LEU A 146 5.47 -2.86 19.17
C LEU A 146 5.85 -1.98 20.37
N ASN A 147 4.98 -1.86 21.38
CA ASN A 147 5.15 -0.96 22.52
C ASN A 147 5.48 0.49 22.09
N ALA A 148 4.90 0.92 20.97
CA ALA A 148 5.17 2.22 20.37
C ALA A 148 3.97 3.17 20.51
N ALA A 149 4.20 4.32 21.12
CA ALA A 149 3.20 5.37 21.28
C ALA A 149 3.30 6.39 20.14
N ILE A 150 2.82 6.02 18.95
CA ILE A 150 2.81 6.93 17.79
C ILE A 150 1.54 7.80 17.85
N PRO A 151 1.65 9.13 17.75
CA PRO A 151 0.51 10.02 17.80
C PRO A 151 -0.36 9.96 16.54
N ILE A 152 -1.65 10.25 16.68
CA ILE A 152 -2.55 10.53 15.56
C ILE A 152 -2.36 12.01 15.17
N ALA A 153 -2.35 12.29 13.87
CA ALA A 153 -1.90 13.55 13.26
C ALA A 153 -2.70 14.79 13.69
N ARG A 154 -2.30 15.32 14.84
CA ARG A 154 -2.22 16.73 15.25
C ARG A 154 -1.04 16.99 16.19
N GLU A 155 -0.31 15.94 16.57
CA GLU A 155 0.80 16.01 17.53
C GLU A 155 2.08 15.66 16.79
N TYR A 156 2.83 16.68 16.39
CA TYR A 156 4.17 16.50 15.83
C TYR A 156 5.08 15.84 16.87
N ARG A 157 5.61 14.65 16.55
CA ARG A 157 6.67 14.00 17.32
C ARG A 157 7.95 14.03 16.49
N ALA A 158 8.85 14.95 16.84
CA ALA A 158 10.18 15.03 16.23
C ALA A 158 10.91 13.68 16.38
N LEU A 159 11.56 13.24 15.31
CA LEU A 159 12.54 12.16 15.40
C LEU A 159 13.81 12.68 16.11
N PRO A 160 14.58 11.81 16.79
CA PRO A 160 15.84 12.21 17.41
C PRO A 160 16.82 12.84 16.40
N GLU A 161 17.31 14.05 16.69
CA GLU A 161 18.19 14.83 15.79
C GLU A 161 19.54 14.15 15.56
N ASP A 162 20.04 13.38 16.53
CA ASP A 162 21.29 12.62 16.44
C ASP A 162 21.23 11.49 15.40
N GLN A 163 20.03 11.01 15.09
CA GLN A 163 19.78 9.99 14.07
C GLN A 163 19.31 10.61 12.74
N HIS A 164 18.73 11.81 12.79
CA HIS A 164 18.15 12.50 11.65
C HIS A 164 18.47 14.01 11.69
N PRO A 165 19.62 14.45 11.15
CA PRO A 165 20.05 15.85 11.21
C PRO A 165 19.17 16.82 10.40
N CYS A 166 18.20 16.28 9.66
CA CYS A 166 17.14 17.02 8.98
C CYS A 166 15.80 16.55 9.56
N GLY A 167 15.04 17.52 10.10
CA GLY A 167 13.85 17.30 10.89
C GLY A 167 12.91 16.26 10.29
N GLY A 168 12.63 15.21 11.07
CA GLY A 168 11.70 14.15 10.70
C GLY A 168 10.58 14.00 11.70
N ALA A 169 9.53 13.30 11.30
CA ALA A 169 8.41 12.99 12.19
C ALA A 169 7.79 11.64 11.84
N ILE A 170 7.17 11.02 12.84
CA ILE A 170 6.28 9.88 12.66
C ILE A 170 4.90 10.20 13.21
N GLN A 171 3.87 9.88 12.43
CA GLN A 171 2.48 10.09 12.82
C GLN A 171 1.53 9.11 12.13
N ILE A 172 0.33 8.99 12.68
CA ILE A 172 -0.78 8.26 12.08
C ILE A 172 -1.78 9.27 11.52
N ASP A 173 -1.95 9.29 10.21
CA ASP A 173 -2.94 10.15 9.53
C ASP A 173 -4.20 9.35 9.16
N GLY A 174 -5.35 10.02 9.17
CA GLY A 174 -6.55 9.51 8.51
C GLY A 174 -6.49 9.74 7.00
N VAL A 175 -6.88 8.74 6.21
CA VAL A 175 -7.01 8.87 4.74
C VAL A 175 -8.37 8.32 4.29
N ALA A 176 -8.76 8.62 3.05
CA ALA A 176 -9.98 8.06 2.49
C ALA A 176 -9.94 6.53 2.53
N GLY A 177 -10.90 5.93 3.24
CA GLY A 177 -11.00 4.47 3.38
C GLY A 177 -10.13 3.84 4.47
N GLY A 178 -9.40 4.61 5.29
CA GLY A 178 -8.61 4.05 6.39
C GLY A 178 -7.63 5.03 7.03
N SER A 179 -6.39 4.59 7.18
CA SER A 179 -5.32 5.37 7.82
C SER A 179 -3.97 5.09 7.20
N LYS A 180 -2.97 5.88 7.56
CA LYS A 180 -1.58 5.61 7.21
C LYS A 180 -0.66 5.91 8.38
N ILE A 181 0.42 5.13 8.50
CA ILE A 181 1.60 5.53 9.27
C ILE A 181 2.49 6.28 8.28
N SER A 182 2.84 7.52 8.59
CA SER A 182 3.74 8.34 7.77
C SER A 182 5.00 8.62 8.56
N CYS A 183 6.13 8.30 7.95
CA CYS A 183 7.43 8.75 8.40
C CYS A 183 8.00 9.73 7.41
N SER A 184 8.29 10.94 7.87
CA SER A 184 8.80 12.03 7.05
C SER A 184 10.19 12.42 7.46
N TRP A 185 10.98 12.87 6.48
CA TRP A 185 12.26 13.55 6.66
C TRP A 185 12.30 14.76 5.73
N GLY A 186 12.90 15.86 6.18
CA GLY A 186 13.11 17.04 5.35
C GLY A 186 14.19 17.92 5.95
N CYS A 187 15.10 18.36 5.09
CA CYS A 187 15.80 19.63 5.22
C CYS A 187 15.07 20.56 4.23
#